data_AF-A0A1Q6A3X8-F1
#
_entry.id   AF-A0A1Q6A3X8-F1
#
_cell.length_a   1.000
_cell.length_b   1.000
_cell.length_c   1.000
_cell.angle_alpha   90.00
_cell.angle_beta   90.00
_cell.angle_gamma   90.00
#
_symmetry.space_group_name_H-M   'P 1'
#
loop_
_entity.id
_entity.type
_entity.pdbx_description
1 polymer ?
#
loop_
_entity_poly.entity_id
_entity_poly.type
_entity_poly.pdbx_seq_one_letter_code
_entity_poly.pdbx_strand_id
1 'polypeptide(L)'
;MGTVLLKYNGVVVIQSLPDNEPQTGRDLFDSIISRRCSLTGKGSYFYNSSTRQEFFNALDEVCANVVHDELFPIIHFEMHGNPMGLVMKNGEKITWKNFQDHCRMINVQMHNQLMISLAACCGCNIWEMIDIKRPAPYWGYIGPREEILVSTLIEDFTDFYDLLLSTENMDQAMSQLTVNGTRNQYFFLSCKAIFERFIEQHFENKPIDKKATFHRLKNETKQNLPWLNRSQRRKQLKTSISNLNRAAFIAQLKRTFLMLTDQ
;
A
#
# COMPACT_ATOMS: atom_id res chain seq x y z
N MET A 1 -22.43 -4.14 1.08
CA MET A 1 -20.99 -4.41 0.89
C MET A 1 -20.63 -5.47 1.91
N GLY A 2 -20.00 -6.58 1.52
CA GLY A 2 -19.57 -7.59 2.50
C GLY A 2 -18.48 -6.99 3.38
N THR A 3 -18.62 -7.08 4.70
CA THR A 3 -17.63 -6.60 5.67
C THR A 3 -16.32 -7.35 5.43
N VAL A 4 -15.26 -6.63 5.06
CA VAL A 4 -13.93 -7.23 4.99
C VAL A 4 -13.41 -7.33 6.41
N LEU A 5 -13.27 -8.56 6.90
CA LEU A 5 -12.63 -8.81 8.19
C LEU A 5 -11.11 -8.78 7.98
N LEU A 6 -10.49 -7.66 8.36
CA LEU A 6 -9.04 -7.54 8.36
C LEU A 6 -8.48 -8.47 9.45
N LYS A 7 -7.64 -9.45 9.10
CA LYS A 7 -6.94 -10.25 10.12
C LYS A 7 -5.65 -9.57 10.50
N TYR A 8 -5.51 -9.24 11.77
CA TYR A 8 -4.28 -8.71 12.33
C TYR A 8 -4.14 -9.20 13.78
N ASN A 9 -2.90 -9.41 14.23
CA ASN A 9 -2.59 -9.78 15.60
C ASN A 9 -1.66 -8.76 16.28
N GLY A 10 -1.29 -7.68 15.59
CA GLY A 10 -0.50 -6.62 16.18
C GLY A 10 -0.49 -5.32 15.38
N VAL A 11 0.01 -4.27 16.02
CA VAL A 11 0.20 -2.94 15.42
C VAL A 11 1.67 -2.57 15.51
N VAL A 12 2.24 -2.14 14.39
CA VAL A 12 3.62 -1.66 14.30
C VAL A 12 3.58 -0.17 14.00
N VAL A 13 4.25 0.64 14.82
CA VAL A 13 4.43 2.08 14.58
C VAL A 13 5.89 2.32 14.19
N ILE A 14 6.10 2.94 13.03
CA ILE A 14 7.42 3.36 12.55
C ILE A 14 7.42 4.87 12.43
N GLN A 15 8.23 5.53 13.25
CA GLN A 15 8.36 6.98 13.29
C GLN A 15 9.71 7.43 12.72
N SER A 16 9.72 8.56 12.02
CA SER A 16 10.94 9.34 11.75
C SER A 16 10.61 10.83 11.70
N LEU A 17 10.62 11.44 12.89
CA LEU A 17 10.42 12.87 13.08
C LEU A 17 11.69 13.50 13.68
N PRO A 18 12.08 14.72 13.28
CA PRO A 18 13.16 15.46 13.92
C PRO A 18 13.00 15.53 15.44
N ASP A 19 14.12 15.43 16.18
CA ASP A 19 14.08 15.38 17.64
C ASP A 19 13.59 16.70 18.28
N ASN A 20 13.58 17.79 17.50
CA ASN A 20 13.05 19.10 17.89
C ASN A 20 11.56 19.29 17.56
N GLU A 21 10.89 18.27 17.02
CA GLU A 21 9.45 18.26 16.75
C GLU A 21 8.71 17.35 17.73
N PRO A 22 7.40 17.55 17.94
CA PRO A 22 6.59 16.62 18.72
C PRO A 22 6.70 15.19 18.19
N GLN A 23 6.93 14.22 19.09
CA GLN A 23 7.12 12.81 18.71
C GLN A 23 5.75 12.10 18.65
N THR A 24 4.90 12.55 17.74
CA THR A 24 3.47 12.20 17.69
C THR A 24 3.18 10.71 17.56
N GLY A 25 4.00 9.98 16.80
CA GLY A 25 3.87 8.54 16.65
C GLY A 25 4.22 7.81 17.94
N ARG A 26 5.19 8.32 18.71
CA ARG A 26 5.50 7.82 20.05
C ARG A 26 4.36 8.12 21.02
N ASP A 27 3.82 9.33 20.98
CA ASP A 27 2.70 9.74 21.84
C ASP A 27 1.46 8.88 21.57
N LEU A 28 1.10 8.66 20.30
CA LEU A 28 0.01 7.77 19.89
C LEU A 28 0.25 6.32 20.34
N PHE A 29 1.49 5.84 20.21
CA PHE A 29 1.86 4.49 20.61
C PHE A 29 1.69 4.27 22.11
N ASP A 30 2.27 5.14 22.93
CA ASP A 30 2.28 5.02 24.39
C ASP A 30 0.87 5.23 24.98
N SER A 31 0.09 6.16 24.42
CA SER A 31 -1.23 6.54 24.95
C SER A 31 -2.36 5.57 24.59
N ILE A 32 -2.43 5.12 23.33
CA ILE A 32 -3.55 4.35 22.80
C ILE A 32 -3.13 2.96 22.35
N ILE A 33 -2.20 2.86 21.40
CA ILE A 33 -1.95 1.59 20.68
C ILE A 33 -1.44 0.51 21.64
N SER A 34 -0.39 0.80 22.42
CA SER A 34 0.21 -0.14 23.37
C SER A 34 -0.83 -0.60 24.41
N ARG A 35 -1.55 0.36 25.01
CA ARG A 35 -2.60 0.10 25.99
C ARG A 35 -3.72 -0.80 25.42
N ARG A 36 -4.25 -0.48 24.24
CA ARG A 36 -5.35 -1.23 23.63
C ARG A 36 -4.91 -2.61 23.12
N CYS A 37 -3.71 -2.72 22.57
CA CYS A 37 -3.15 -4.01 22.17
C CYS A 37 -2.97 -4.93 23.39
N SER A 38 -2.43 -4.42 24.50
CA SER A 38 -2.30 -5.18 25.74
C SER A 38 -3.65 -5.68 26.28
N LEU A 39 -4.69 -4.85 26.24
CA LEU A 39 -6.04 -5.23 26.69
C LEU A 39 -6.71 -6.30 25.82
N THR A 40 -6.31 -6.38 24.54
CA THR A 40 -6.89 -7.32 23.56
C THR A 40 -5.97 -8.50 23.24
N GLY A 41 -4.85 -8.63 23.95
CA GLY A 41 -3.87 -9.69 23.72
C GLY A 41 -3.12 -9.60 22.38
N LYS A 42 -3.09 -8.42 21.75
CA LYS A 42 -2.38 -8.17 20.49
C LYS A 42 -0.97 -7.65 20.76
N GLY A 43 -0.05 -7.87 19.81
CA GLY A 43 1.29 -7.30 19.85
C GLY A 43 1.30 -5.81 19.52
N SER A 44 2.21 -5.05 20.11
CA SER A 44 2.44 -3.64 19.77
C SER A 44 3.93 -3.35 19.72
N TYR A 45 4.40 -2.79 18.61
CA TYR A 45 5.83 -2.57 18.36
C TYR A 45 6.07 -1.12 17.91
N PHE A 46 7.15 -0.51 18.39
CA PHE A 46 7.52 0.87 18.06
C PHE A 46 8.97 0.94 17.59
N TYR A 47 9.19 1.60 16.45
CA TYR A 47 10.50 1.85 15.86
C TYR A 47 10.67 3.36 15.63
N ASN A 48 11.71 3.96 16.19
CA ASN A 48 12.11 5.33 15.87
C ASN A 48 13.34 5.31 14.97
N SER A 49 13.13 5.39 13.65
CA SER A 49 14.18 5.23 12.65
C SER A 49 14.83 6.58 12.32
N SER A 50 16.13 6.68 12.54
CA SER A 50 16.91 7.90 12.29
C SER A 50 17.44 7.99 10.86
N THR A 51 17.71 6.84 10.25
CA THR A 51 18.32 6.72 8.93
C THR A 51 17.49 5.85 8.00
N ARG A 52 17.68 6.04 6.69
CA ARG A 52 17.06 5.20 5.66
C ARG A 52 17.37 3.71 5.89
N GLN A 53 18.58 3.40 6.36
CA GLN A 53 18.96 2.02 6.66
C GLN A 53 18.18 1.45 7.85
N GLU A 54 18.05 2.21 8.94
CA GLU A 54 17.25 1.79 10.10
C GLU A 54 15.78 1.57 9.74
N PHE A 55 15.22 2.44 8.88
CA PHE A 55 13.85 2.29 8.41
C PHE A 55 13.63 0.98 7.65
N PHE A 56 14.53 0.64 6.72
CA PHE A 56 14.41 -0.62 5.97
C PHE A 56 14.72 -1.83 6.85
N ASN A 57 15.65 -1.73 7.79
CA ASN A 57 15.89 -2.80 8.77
C ASN A 57 14.62 -3.09 9.59
N ALA A 58 13.88 -2.06 10.01
CA ALA A 58 12.62 -2.24 10.74
C ALA A 58 11.56 -2.94 9.86
N LEU A 59 11.43 -2.59 8.59
CA LEU A 59 10.53 -3.28 7.66
C LEU A 59 10.96 -4.73 7.38
N ASP A 60 12.26 -4.98 7.29
CA ASP A 60 12.82 -6.33 7.10
C ASP A 60 12.55 -7.21 8.33
N GLU A 61 12.69 -6.67 9.54
CA GLU A 61 12.34 -7.34 10.79
C GLU A 61 10.83 -7.67 10.85
N VAL A 62 9.97 -6.70 10.51
CA VAL A 62 8.51 -6.95 10.40
C VAL A 62 8.22 -8.05 9.39
N CYS A 63 8.87 -8.00 8.22
CA CYS A 63 8.70 -9.01 7.17
C CYS A 63 9.15 -10.40 7.65
N ALA A 64 10.25 -10.51 8.37
CA ALA A 64 10.72 -11.77 8.94
C ALA A 64 9.70 -12.37 9.91
N ASN A 65 9.15 -11.57 10.83
CA ASN A 65 8.13 -12.02 11.78
C ASN A 65 6.82 -12.45 11.07
N VAL A 66 6.47 -11.79 9.97
CA VAL A 66 5.32 -12.19 9.13
C VAL A 66 5.58 -13.53 8.44
N VAL A 67 6.78 -13.74 7.90
CA VAL A 67 7.16 -15.02 7.24
C VAL A 67 7.14 -16.19 8.21
N HIS A 68 7.43 -15.95 9.50
CA HIS A 68 7.38 -16.97 10.55
C HIS A 68 5.99 -17.18 11.16
N ASP A 69 4.94 -16.56 10.60
CA ASP A 69 3.56 -16.58 11.12
C ASP A 69 3.43 -16.06 12.56
N GLU A 70 4.38 -15.26 13.02
CA GLU A 70 4.39 -14.67 14.37
C GLU A 70 3.63 -13.33 14.41
N LEU A 71 3.59 -12.62 13.27
CA LEU A 71 3.02 -11.28 13.17
C LEU A 71 2.15 -11.12 11.91
N PHE A 72 0.93 -10.61 12.09
CA PHE A 72 0.05 -10.09 11.05
C PHE A 72 -0.25 -8.62 11.40
N PRO A 73 0.57 -7.67 10.91
CA PRO A 73 0.55 -6.30 11.42
C PRO A 73 -0.41 -5.40 10.64
N ILE A 74 -1.00 -4.45 11.36
CA ILE A 74 -1.30 -3.12 10.79
C ILE A 74 -0.03 -2.28 10.99
N ILE A 75 0.43 -1.58 9.96
CA ILE A 75 1.64 -0.74 10.06
C ILE A 75 1.25 0.74 9.96
N HIS A 76 1.57 1.50 10.99
CA HIS A 76 1.44 2.95 11.04
C HIS A 76 2.80 3.61 10.78
N PHE A 77 2.83 4.61 9.91
CA PHE A 77 4.02 5.40 9.61
C PHE A 77 3.78 6.85 10.00
N GLU A 78 4.62 7.38 10.89
CA GLU A 78 4.58 8.77 11.35
C GLU A 78 5.86 9.50 10.91
N MET A 79 5.78 10.22 9.80
CA MET A 79 6.97 10.74 9.11
C MET A 79 6.63 11.96 8.26
N HIS A 80 7.65 12.74 7.91
CA HIS A 80 7.50 13.74 6.86
C HIS A 80 7.35 13.09 5.48
N GLY A 81 6.54 13.71 4.62
CA GLY A 81 6.27 13.25 3.27
C GLY A 81 6.31 14.39 2.25
N ASN A 82 6.56 14.03 1.00
CA ASN A 82 6.50 14.94 -0.14
C ASN A 82 6.01 14.19 -1.39
N PRO A 83 5.78 14.86 -2.53
CA PRO A 83 5.29 14.20 -3.73
C PRO A 83 6.17 13.04 -4.25
N MET A 84 7.46 13.02 -3.94
CA MET A 84 8.40 11.98 -4.39
C MET A 84 8.55 10.82 -3.40
N GLY A 85 8.14 10.97 -2.14
CA GLY A 85 8.30 9.93 -1.13
C GLY A 85 8.28 10.42 0.31
N LEU A 86 8.94 9.66 1.17
CA LEU A 86 9.09 9.95 2.59
C LEU A 86 10.44 10.62 2.85
N VAL A 87 10.49 11.45 3.89
CA VAL A 87 11.69 12.15 4.34
C VAL A 87 12.00 11.69 5.76
N MET A 88 13.19 11.11 5.94
CA MET A 88 13.71 10.71 7.25
C MET A 88 14.10 11.92 8.08
N LYS A 89 14.15 11.78 9.40
CA LYS A 89 14.56 12.85 10.31
C LYS A 89 15.98 13.39 10.07
N ASN A 90 16.87 12.57 9.52
CA ASN A 90 18.22 12.99 9.11
C ASN A 90 18.29 13.64 7.70
N GLY A 91 17.14 13.80 7.04
CA GLY A 91 17.01 14.38 5.69
C GLY A 91 17.19 13.38 4.54
N GLU A 92 17.52 12.12 4.81
CA GLU A 92 17.52 11.09 3.76
C GLU A 92 16.11 10.90 3.16
N LYS A 93 16.06 10.55 1.87
CA LYS A 93 14.80 10.39 1.14
C LYS A 93 14.54 8.93 0.82
N ILE A 94 13.29 8.51 0.98
CA ILE A 94 12.80 7.20 0.55
C ILE A 94 11.80 7.43 -0.57
N THR A 95 12.08 6.90 -1.77
CA THR A 95 11.13 6.99 -2.88
C THR A 95 9.88 6.15 -2.60
N TRP A 96 8.73 6.59 -3.11
CA TRP A 96 7.51 5.76 -3.05
C TRP A 96 7.70 4.36 -3.64
N LYS A 97 8.52 4.23 -4.69
CA LYS A 97 8.88 2.92 -5.26
C LYS A 97 9.56 2.03 -4.22
N ASN A 98 10.60 2.52 -3.53
CA ASN A 98 11.30 1.72 -2.52
C ASN A 98 10.39 1.36 -1.35
N PHE A 99 9.58 2.31 -0.89
CA PHE A 99 8.59 2.08 0.16
C PHE A 99 7.59 0.98 -0.23
N GLN A 100 6.94 1.13 -1.39
CA GLN A 100 5.98 0.15 -1.90
C GLN A 100 6.58 -1.22 -2.18
N ASP A 101 7.84 -1.28 -2.64
CA ASP A 101 8.51 -2.55 -2.86
C ASP A 101 8.64 -3.35 -1.55
N HIS A 102 8.94 -2.70 -0.42
CA HIS A 102 9.04 -3.37 0.88
C HIS A 102 7.66 -3.72 1.46
N CYS A 103 6.68 -2.81 1.39
CA CYS A 103 5.30 -3.14 1.78
C CYS A 103 4.77 -4.34 0.99
N ARG A 104 5.11 -4.44 -0.30
CA ARG A 104 4.72 -5.56 -1.15
C ARG A 104 5.32 -6.88 -0.70
N MET A 105 6.58 -6.89 -0.26
CA MET A 105 7.20 -8.11 0.29
C MET A 105 6.39 -8.63 1.48
N ILE A 106 6.01 -7.73 2.39
CA ILE A 106 5.17 -8.07 3.55
C ILE A 106 3.76 -8.52 3.12
N ASN A 107 3.09 -7.75 2.26
CA ASN A 107 1.70 -8.02 1.87
C ASN A 107 1.51 -9.33 1.10
N VAL A 108 2.54 -9.76 0.34
CA VAL A 108 2.52 -11.07 -0.32
C VAL A 108 2.48 -12.20 0.70
N GLN A 109 3.26 -12.10 1.78
CA GLN A 109 3.26 -13.10 2.86
C GLN A 109 1.96 -13.06 3.66
N MET A 110 1.37 -11.88 3.83
CA MET A 110 0.05 -11.72 4.45
C MET A 110 -1.13 -12.07 3.54
N HIS A 111 -0.90 -12.61 2.35
CA HIS A 111 -1.96 -12.95 1.38
C HIS A 111 -2.95 -11.81 1.10
N ASN A 112 -2.41 -10.61 0.83
CA ASN A 112 -3.20 -9.41 0.55
C ASN A 112 -4.08 -8.93 1.71
N GLN A 113 -3.53 -8.90 2.93
CA GLN A 113 -4.20 -8.38 4.13
C GLN A 113 -3.44 -7.26 4.84
N LEU A 114 -2.29 -6.83 4.33
CA LEU A 114 -1.55 -5.72 4.94
C LEU A 114 -2.34 -4.43 4.83
N MET A 115 -2.65 -3.82 5.98
CA MET A 115 -3.14 -2.46 6.05
C MET A 115 -2.04 -1.53 6.52
N ILE A 116 -1.91 -0.39 5.85
CA ILE A 116 -1.01 0.67 6.29
C ILE A 116 -1.77 1.96 6.60
N SER A 117 -1.25 2.73 7.55
CA SER A 117 -1.68 4.09 7.83
C SER A 117 -0.48 5.02 7.68
N LEU A 118 -0.63 6.08 6.90
CA LEU A 118 0.40 7.07 6.59
C LEU A 118 0.02 8.40 7.23
N ALA A 119 0.57 8.66 8.41
CA ALA A 119 0.65 9.99 9.00
C ALA A 119 1.84 10.75 8.37
N ALA A 120 1.69 11.08 7.07
CA ALA A 120 2.69 11.78 6.30
C ALA A 120 2.05 12.64 5.21
N CYS A 121 2.51 13.89 5.06
CA CYS A 121 2.04 14.81 4.02
C CYS A 121 2.14 14.17 2.62
N CYS A 122 1.15 14.43 1.76
CA CYS A 122 1.01 13.83 0.42
C CYS A 122 0.93 12.28 0.43
N GLY A 123 0.70 11.65 1.58
CA GLY A 123 0.57 10.20 1.70
C GLY A 123 -0.56 9.63 0.83
N CYS A 124 -1.58 10.42 0.49
CA CYS A 124 -2.62 9.99 -0.44
C CYS A 124 -2.12 9.69 -1.85
N ASN A 125 -1.01 10.28 -2.33
CA ASN A 125 -0.59 10.16 -3.74
C ASN A 125 0.17 8.87 -4.03
N ILE A 126 0.42 8.05 -3.00
CA ILE A 126 1.12 6.77 -3.12
C ILE A 126 0.48 5.87 -4.19
N TRP A 127 -0.83 5.88 -4.38
CA TRP A 127 -1.50 4.99 -5.34
C TRP A 127 -1.14 5.29 -6.80
N GLU A 128 -0.77 6.52 -7.14
CA GLU A 128 -0.46 6.92 -8.52
C GLU A 128 0.79 6.24 -9.07
N MET A 129 1.68 5.77 -8.18
CA MET A 129 2.93 5.10 -8.52
C MET A 129 2.85 3.57 -8.48
N ILE A 130 1.66 3.01 -8.22
CA ILE A 130 1.49 1.57 -8.12
C ILE A 130 1.60 0.88 -9.49
N ASP A 131 2.49 -0.11 -9.56
CA ASP A 131 2.53 -1.06 -10.68
C ASP A 131 1.49 -2.17 -10.50
N ILE A 132 0.39 -2.09 -11.27
CA ILE A 132 -0.69 -3.08 -11.29
C ILE A 132 -0.31 -4.42 -11.94
N LYS A 133 0.89 -4.55 -12.51
CA LYS A 133 1.37 -5.83 -13.07
C LYS A 133 2.02 -6.74 -12.01
N ARG A 134 2.16 -6.25 -10.78
CA ARG A 134 2.77 -6.95 -9.64
C ARG A 134 1.76 -7.02 -8.49
N PRO A 135 1.88 -7.95 -7.53
CA PRO A 135 0.97 -8.05 -6.38
C PRO A 135 0.83 -6.74 -5.60
N ALA A 136 -0.37 -6.33 -5.16
CA ALA A 136 -0.56 -5.05 -4.50
C ALA A 136 0.39 -4.85 -3.29
N PRO A 137 0.92 -3.64 -3.05
CA PRO A 137 1.82 -3.38 -1.92
C PRO A 137 1.12 -3.45 -0.56
N TYR A 138 -0.21 -3.34 -0.54
CA TYR A 138 -1.06 -3.41 0.64
C TYR A 138 -2.48 -3.73 0.19
N TRP A 139 -3.29 -4.31 1.09
CA TRP A 139 -4.72 -4.47 0.90
C TRP A 139 -5.42 -3.11 0.82
N GLY A 140 -5.03 -2.20 1.69
CA GLY A 140 -5.55 -0.83 1.74
C GLY A 140 -4.63 0.07 2.53
N TYR A 141 -4.77 1.37 2.28
CA TYR A 141 -4.02 2.39 3.00
C TYR A 141 -4.91 3.55 3.43
N ILE A 142 -4.51 4.21 4.50
CA ILE A 142 -5.04 5.51 4.94
C ILE A 142 -3.93 6.54 4.78
N GLY A 143 -4.23 7.75 4.31
CA GLY A 143 -3.30 8.87 4.36
C GLY A 143 -3.96 10.22 4.10
N PRO A 144 -3.37 11.34 4.54
CA PRO A 144 -3.92 12.67 4.31
C PRO A 144 -3.80 13.06 2.84
N ARG A 145 -4.78 13.83 2.35
CA ARG A 145 -4.84 14.31 0.97
C ARG A 145 -3.84 15.43 0.68
N GLU A 146 -3.69 16.31 1.65
CA GLU A 146 -2.88 17.52 1.58
C GLU A 146 -2.06 17.64 2.86
N GLU A 147 -1.42 18.78 3.08
CA GLU A 147 -0.84 19.08 4.38
C GLU A 147 -1.93 19.14 5.45
N ILE A 148 -1.66 18.55 6.61
CA ILE A 148 -2.56 18.48 7.75
C ILE A 148 -1.85 18.99 8.99
N LEU A 149 -2.60 19.66 9.88
CA LEU A 149 -2.05 20.13 11.15
C LEU A 149 -1.72 18.93 12.04
N VAL A 150 -0.55 18.99 12.68
CA VAL A 150 -0.04 17.94 13.58
C VAL A 150 -1.03 17.63 14.69
N SER A 151 -1.67 18.64 15.29
CA SER A 151 -2.67 18.44 16.34
C SER A 151 -3.88 17.64 15.85
N THR A 152 -4.37 17.96 14.65
CA THR A 152 -5.51 17.25 14.03
C THR A 152 -5.15 15.81 13.73
N LEU A 153 -3.93 15.56 13.22
CA LEU A 153 -3.44 14.22 12.93
C LEU A 153 -3.42 13.33 14.18
N ILE A 154 -2.91 13.87 15.30
CA ILE A 154 -2.87 13.13 16.58
C ILE A 154 -4.29 12.79 17.04
N GLU A 155 -5.19 13.76 17.07
CA GLU A 155 -6.58 13.55 17.51
C GLU A 155 -7.29 12.49 16.65
N ASP A 156 -7.19 12.61 15.33
CA ASP A 156 -7.85 11.71 14.40
C ASP A 156 -7.33 10.27 14.48
N PHE A 157 -6.00 10.08 14.54
CA PHE A 157 -5.44 8.74 14.67
C PHE A 157 -5.64 8.16 16.08
N THR A 158 -5.72 8.99 17.12
CA THR A 158 -6.09 8.58 18.47
C THR A 158 -7.48 7.95 18.46
N ASP A 159 -8.48 8.66 17.93
CA ASP A 159 -9.86 8.18 17.87
C ASP A 159 -10.00 6.96 16.95
N PHE A 160 -9.30 6.98 15.81
CA PHE A 160 -9.25 5.85 14.89
C PHE A 160 -8.73 4.57 15.56
N TYR A 161 -7.55 4.61 16.20
CA TYR A 161 -6.96 3.43 16.83
C TYR A 161 -7.71 3.00 18.09
N ASP A 162 -8.25 3.94 18.87
CA ASP A 162 -9.06 3.61 20.04
C ASP A 162 -10.29 2.79 19.64
N LEU A 163 -10.99 3.23 18.59
CA LEU A 163 -12.18 2.54 18.09
C LEU A 163 -11.84 1.25 17.35
N LEU A 164 -10.81 1.25 16.50
CA LEU A 164 -10.38 0.05 15.77
C LEU A 164 -9.99 -1.08 16.72
N LEU A 165 -9.16 -0.77 17.71
CA LEU A 165 -8.62 -1.78 18.61
C LEU A 165 -9.63 -2.20 19.70
N SER A 166 -10.68 -1.41 19.96
CA SER A 166 -11.74 -1.79 20.90
C SER A 166 -12.89 -2.56 20.27
N THR A 167 -13.20 -2.30 19.00
CA THR A 167 -14.37 -2.89 18.30
C THR A 167 -14.00 -3.91 17.24
N GLU A 168 -12.73 -3.93 16.80
CA GLU A 168 -12.27 -4.67 15.63
C GLU A 168 -13.06 -4.36 14.35
N ASN A 169 -13.71 -3.18 14.30
CA ASN A 169 -14.55 -2.77 13.19
C ASN A 169 -13.91 -1.63 12.41
N MET A 170 -13.35 -1.96 11.24
CA MET A 170 -12.70 -1.00 10.36
C MET A 170 -13.64 0.11 9.89
N ASP A 171 -14.88 -0.23 9.51
CA ASP A 171 -15.84 0.76 9.01
C ASP A 171 -16.18 1.80 10.09
N GLN A 172 -16.32 1.35 11.34
CA GLN A 172 -16.52 2.24 12.47
C GLN A 172 -15.29 3.11 12.72
N ALA A 173 -14.08 2.52 12.76
CA ALA A 173 -12.84 3.27 12.93
C ALA A 173 -12.64 4.34 11.85
N MET A 174 -12.86 3.98 10.58
CA MET A 174 -12.78 4.89 9.45
C MET A 174 -13.78 6.05 9.52
N SER A 175 -14.92 5.86 10.20
CA SER A 175 -15.88 6.95 10.40
C SER A 175 -15.32 8.07 11.28
N GLN A 176 -14.40 7.78 12.22
CA GLN A 176 -13.78 8.81 13.08
C GLN A 176 -12.93 9.78 12.27
N LEU A 177 -12.15 9.25 11.32
CA LEU A 177 -11.37 10.06 10.36
C LEU A 177 -12.23 10.93 9.43
N THR A 178 -13.55 10.74 9.44
CA THR A 178 -14.52 11.50 8.64
C THR A 178 -15.32 12.51 9.48
N VAL A 179 -15.40 12.31 10.80
CA VAL A 179 -16.29 13.04 11.72
C VAL A 179 -15.61 14.27 12.34
N ASN A 180 -14.30 14.21 12.62
CA ASN A 180 -13.56 15.29 13.31
C ASN A 180 -13.15 16.48 12.41
N GLY A 181 -13.43 16.42 11.11
CA GLY A 181 -13.16 17.49 10.17
C GLY A 181 -13.55 17.05 8.77
N THR A 182 -14.12 17.97 7.97
CA THR A 182 -14.74 17.75 6.65
C THR A 182 -14.28 16.48 5.95
N ARG A 183 -15.23 15.63 5.54
CA ARG A 183 -15.26 14.41 4.70
C ARG A 183 -14.11 14.09 3.68
N ASN A 184 -13.09 14.93 3.57
CA ASN A 184 -12.08 15.02 2.53
C ASN A 184 -10.62 15.05 3.04
N GLN A 185 -10.31 15.14 4.34
CA GLN A 185 -8.90 15.27 4.76
C GLN A 185 -8.09 13.97 4.57
N TYR A 186 -8.67 12.83 4.92
CA TYR A 186 -8.03 11.53 4.71
C TYR A 186 -8.58 10.82 3.49
N PHE A 187 -7.76 9.95 2.94
CA PHE A 187 -8.12 9.07 1.85
C PHE A 187 -7.88 7.64 2.28
N PHE A 188 -8.92 6.81 2.16
CA PHE A 188 -8.81 5.37 2.21
C PHE A 188 -9.05 4.79 0.82
N LEU A 189 -8.12 3.97 0.36
CA LEU A 189 -8.31 3.15 -0.83
C LEU A 189 -7.85 1.73 -0.58
N SER A 190 -8.71 0.79 -0.96
CA SER A 190 -8.30 -0.60 -1.12
C SER A 190 -7.56 -0.79 -2.45
N CYS A 191 -6.72 -1.82 -2.53
CA CYS A 191 -6.12 -2.29 -3.76
C CYS A 191 -7.18 -2.56 -4.84
N LYS A 192 -8.34 -3.12 -4.48
CA LYS A 192 -9.45 -3.31 -5.42
C LYS A 192 -9.91 -1.99 -6.04
N ALA A 193 -10.11 -0.95 -5.24
CA ALA A 193 -10.50 0.37 -5.73
C ALA A 193 -9.39 1.02 -6.59
N ILE A 194 -8.12 0.86 -6.21
CA ILE A 194 -6.97 1.33 -7.00
C ILE A 194 -6.95 0.66 -8.37
N PHE A 195 -7.14 -0.66 -8.42
CA PHE A 195 -7.20 -1.42 -9.66
C PHE A 195 -8.35 -0.95 -10.56
N GLU A 196 -9.55 -0.82 -10.00
CA GLU A 196 -10.74 -0.36 -10.72
C GLU A 196 -10.51 1.02 -11.34
N ARG A 197 -9.99 1.98 -10.56
CA ARG A 197 -9.62 3.31 -11.07
C ARG A 197 -8.57 3.26 -12.16
N PHE A 198 -7.55 2.42 -12.03
CA PHE A 198 -6.53 2.26 -13.07
C PHE A 198 -7.15 1.75 -14.38
N ILE A 199 -8.07 0.78 -14.28
CA ILE A 199 -8.80 0.27 -15.45
C ILE A 199 -9.69 1.36 -16.07
N GLU A 200 -10.43 2.11 -15.27
CA GLU A 200 -11.25 3.24 -15.73
C GLU A 200 -10.39 4.29 -16.48
N GLN A 201 -9.25 4.68 -15.92
CA GLN A 201 -8.39 5.72 -16.48
C GLN A 201 -7.63 5.28 -17.74
N HIS A 202 -7.19 4.03 -17.81
CA HIS A 202 -6.29 3.56 -18.86
C HIS A 202 -6.96 2.67 -19.92
N PHE A 203 -8.09 2.06 -19.58
CA PHE A 203 -8.76 1.12 -20.46
C PHE A 203 -10.14 1.65 -20.84
N GLU A 204 -11.03 1.98 -19.92
CA GLU A 204 -12.40 2.40 -20.26
C GLU A 204 -12.41 3.64 -21.17
N ASN A 205 -13.24 3.60 -22.21
CA ASN A 205 -13.42 4.67 -23.22
C ASN A 205 -12.20 5.07 -24.08
N LYS A 206 -11.06 4.37 -24.02
CA LYS A 206 -9.91 4.63 -24.91
C LYS A 206 -9.81 3.62 -26.07
N PRO A 207 -9.83 4.06 -27.35
CA PRO A 207 -9.65 3.17 -28.50
C PRO A 207 -8.28 2.51 -28.46
N ILE A 208 -8.22 1.21 -28.72
CA ILE A 208 -6.97 0.47 -28.82
C ILE A 208 -6.21 1.01 -30.03
N ASP A 209 -5.11 1.72 -29.80
CA ASP A 209 -4.14 1.97 -30.87
C ASP A 209 -3.48 0.63 -31.23
N LYS A 210 -4.09 -0.03 -32.24
CA LYS A 210 -3.64 -1.31 -32.77
C LYS A 210 -2.19 -1.24 -33.25
N LYS A 211 -1.73 -0.06 -33.71
CA LYS A 211 -0.38 0.15 -34.22
C LYS A 211 0.62 0.23 -33.08
N ALA A 212 0.35 1.03 -32.04
CA ALA A 212 1.18 1.10 -30.85
C ALA A 212 1.24 -0.25 -30.11
N THR A 213 0.10 -0.92 -29.98
CA THR A 213 0.00 -2.25 -29.34
C THR A 213 0.80 -3.30 -30.11
N PHE A 214 0.71 -3.29 -31.44
CA PHE A 214 1.50 -4.16 -32.31
C PHE A 214 3.00 -3.91 -32.17
N HIS A 215 3.44 -2.64 -32.17
CA HIS A 215 4.84 -2.29 -32.02
C HIS A 215 5.41 -2.72 -30.67
N ARG A 216 4.67 -2.50 -29.58
CA ARG A 216 5.04 -2.95 -28.23
C ARG A 216 5.20 -4.47 -28.17
N LEU A 217 4.17 -5.22 -28.55
CA LEU A 217 4.20 -6.68 -28.51
C LEU A 217 5.29 -7.27 -29.42
N LYS A 218 5.53 -6.64 -30.57
CA LYS A 218 6.62 -7.03 -31.47
C LYS A 218 7.99 -6.85 -30.82
N ASN A 219 8.20 -5.76 -30.09
CA ASN A 219 9.47 -5.49 -29.40
C ASN A 219 9.65 -6.44 -28.21
N GLU A 220 8.62 -6.65 -27.39
CA GLU A 220 8.64 -7.60 -26.27
C GLU A 220 8.89 -9.04 -26.75
N THR A 221 8.20 -9.49 -27.81
CA THR A 221 8.43 -10.82 -28.40
C THR A 221 9.86 -10.98 -28.93
N LYS A 222 10.44 -9.90 -29.47
CA LYS A 222 11.81 -9.90 -29.99
C LYS A 222 12.84 -9.97 -28.86
N GLN A 223 12.61 -9.27 -27.75
CA GLN A 223 13.49 -9.27 -26.58
C GLN A 223 13.41 -10.59 -25.80
N ASN A 224 12.22 -11.11 -25.59
CA ASN A 224 12.01 -12.30 -24.74
C ASN A 224 12.26 -13.61 -25.50
N LEU A 225 12.17 -13.62 -26.84
CA LEU A 225 12.34 -14.82 -27.67
C LEU A 225 13.34 -14.56 -28.83
N PRO A 226 14.61 -14.21 -28.53
CA PRO A 226 15.61 -13.88 -29.55
C PRO A 226 15.95 -15.06 -30.47
N TRP A 227 15.84 -16.30 -29.95
CA TRP A 227 16.15 -17.55 -30.66
C TRP A 227 15.12 -17.99 -31.70
N LEU A 228 13.92 -17.39 -31.71
CA LEU A 228 12.89 -17.74 -32.70
C LEU A 228 13.17 -17.09 -34.06
N ASN A 229 12.91 -17.79 -35.16
CA ASN A 229 13.01 -17.20 -36.49
C ASN A 229 11.85 -16.21 -36.77
N ARG A 230 11.94 -15.47 -37.88
CA ARG A 230 10.95 -14.43 -38.25
C ARG A 230 9.52 -14.99 -38.37
N SER A 231 9.36 -16.19 -38.93
CA SER A 231 8.06 -16.82 -39.12
C SER A 231 7.44 -17.24 -37.78
N GLN A 232 8.23 -17.87 -36.91
CA GLN A 232 7.84 -18.26 -35.56
C GLN A 232 7.47 -17.05 -34.70
N ARG A 233 8.27 -15.97 -34.72
CA ARG A 233 7.94 -14.71 -34.03
C ARG A 233 6.65 -14.09 -34.53
N ARG A 234 6.37 -14.15 -35.83
CA ARG A 234 5.11 -13.64 -36.41
C ARG A 234 3.91 -14.50 -35.98
N LYS A 235 4.07 -15.81 -35.86
CA LYS A 235 3.05 -16.72 -35.32
C LYS A 235 2.77 -16.40 -33.86
N GLN A 236 3.81 -16.25 -33.05
CA GLN A 236 3.69 -15.90 -31.63
C GLN A 236 3.04 -14.52 -31.44
N LEU A 237 3.45 -13.52 -32.22
CA LEU A 237 2.85 -12.18 -32.20
C LEU A 237 1.35 -12.23 -32.57
N LYS A 238 0.97 -13.02 -33.58
CA LYS A 238 -0.44 -13.23 -33.93
C LYS A 238 -1.23 -13.89 -32.80
N THR A 239 -0.65 -14.89 -32.12
CA THR A 239 -1.24 -15.51 -30.94
C THR A 239 -1.35 -14.55 -29.77
N SER A 240 -0.35 -13.70 -29.52
CA SER A 240 -0.40 -12.65 -28.49
C SER A 240 -1.44 -11.56 -28.81
N ILE A 241 -1.64 -11.25 -30.10
CA ILE A 241 -2.67 -10.32 -30.57
C ILE A 241 -4.07 -10.96 -30.51
N SER A 242 -4.21 -12.27 -30.75
CA SER A 242 -5.50 -12.97 -30.61
C SER A 242 -5.85 -13.22 -29.15
N ASN A 243 -4.86 -13.48 -28.29
CA ASN A 243 -5.01 -13.61 -26.84
C ASN A 243 -5.18 -12.26 -26.13
N LEU A 244 -5.03 -11.16 -26.87
CA LEU A 244 -5.44 -9.81 -26.48
C LEU A 244 -6.98 -9.69 -26.45
N ASN A 245 -7.67 -10.72 -25.97
CA ASN A 245 -8.97 -10.54 -25.37
C ASN A 245 -8.73 -9.61 -24.17
N ARG A 246 -9.04 -8.33 -24.36
CA ARG A 246 -8.82 -7.29 -23.37
C ARG A 246 -9.41 -7.67 -22.01
N ALA A 247 -10.54 -8.38 -21.99
CA ALA A 247 -11.12 -8.92 -20.77
C ALA A 247 -10.23 -9.97 -20.11
N ALA A 248 -9.63 -10.89 -20.88
CA ALA A 248 -8.69 -11.89 -20.35
C ALA A 248 -7.41 -11.25 -19.82
N PHE A 249 -6.87 -10.24 -20.51
CA PHE A 249 -5.69 -9.50 -20.03
C PHE A 249 -5.97 -8.72 -18.75
N ILE A 250 -7.11 -8.01 -18.67
CA ILE A 250 -7.52 -7.31 -17.45
C ILE A 250 -7.79 -8.31 -16.32
N ALA A 251 -8.39 -9.46 -16.62
CA ALA A 251 -8.59 -10.52 -15.64
C ALA A 251 -7.26 -11.05 -15.09
N GLN A 252 -6.25 -11.25 -15.96
CA GLN A 252 -4.91 -11.67 -15.53
C GLN A 252 -4.24 -10.61 -14.65
N LEU A 253 -4.30 -9.33 -15.04
CA LEU A 253 -3.80 -8.23 -14.20
C LEU A 253 -4.50 -8.20 -12.85
N LYS A 254 -5.83 -8.37 -12.83
CA LYS A 254 -6.62 -8.40 -11.60
C LYS A 254 -6.20 -9.55 -10.69
N ARG A 255 -5.99 -10.76 -11.24
CA ARG A 255 -5.52 -11.93 -10.49
C ARG A 255 -4.15 -11.67 -9.88
N THR A 256 -3.20 -11.17 -10.67
CA THR A 256 -1.86 -10.85 -10.18
C THR A 256 -1.88 -9.76 -9.11
N PHE A 257 -2.57 -8.65 -9.36
CA PHE A 257 -2.57 -7.49 -8.48
C PHE A 257 -3.29 -7.77 -7.16
N LEU A 258 -4.46 -8.40 -7.20
CA LEU A 258 -5.27 -8.69 -6.02
C LEU A 258 -4.92 -10.03 -5.35
N MET A 259 -3.93 -10.75 -5.88
CA MET A 259 -3.49 -12.06 -5.40
C MET A 259 -4.64 -13.07 -5.30
N LEU A 260 -5.52 -13.09 -6.31
CA LEU A 260 -6.65 -14.02 -6.35
C LEU A 260 -6.14 -15.40 -6.74
N THR A 261 -6.39 -16.41 -5.93
CA THR A 261 -6.18 -17.81 -6.30
C THR A 261 -7.24 -18.24 -7.31
N ASP A 262 -6.85 -19.11 -8.24
CA ASP A 262 -7.81 -19.73 -9.15
C ASP A 262 -8.78 -20.59 -8.32
N GLN A 263 -10.08 -20.29 -8.41
CA GLN A 263 -11.16 -21.16 -7.92
C GLN A 263 -11.44 -22.26 -8.93
#